data_AF-A0A3A5REI2-F1
#
_entry.id   AF-A0A3A5REI2-F1
#
_cell.length_a   1.000
_cell.length_b   1.000
_cell.length_c   1.000
_cell.angle_alpha   90.00
_cell.angle_beta   90.00
_cell.angle_gamma   90.00
#
_symmetry.space_group_name_H-M   'P 1'
#
loop_
_entity.id
_entity.type
_entity.pdbx_description
1 polymer ?
#
loop_
_entity_poly.entity_id
_entity_poly.type
_entity_poly.pdbx_seq_one_letter_code
_entity_poly.pdbx_strand_id
1 'polypeptide(L)'
;MEKVLIMKREIKFRGKSIDTGKWIYGFLSFFYTAGRNENGLILTDKAKIYSPEDCRCDDVWAETVGQFTGLCDKNGKEIYEGDILVCGQWIALVLWNKKLATFALQFDFEKEVGMKPLGEWQTMTIVSNIYDSPELLKGNKP
;
A
#
# COMPACT_ATOMS: atom_id res chain seq x y z
N MET A 1 -29.77 24.76 10.01
CA MET A 1 -28.34 24.69 9.64
C MET A 1 -28.06 23.25 9.23
N GLU A 2 -27.87 23.00 7.93
CA GLU A 2 -27.43 21.68 7.45
C GLU A 2 -26.02 21.41 7.93
N LYS A 3 -25.81 20.29 8.62
CA LYS A 3 -24.47 19.78 8.90
C LYS A 3 -23.91 19.24 7.59
N VAL A 4 -22.98 19.97 6.98
CA VAL A 4 -22.13 19.43 5.93
C VAL A 4 -21.29 18.32 6.57
N LEU A 5 -21.58 17.06 6.22
CA LEU A 5 -20.70 15.94 6.57
C LEU A 5 -19.42 16.07 5.76
N ILE A 6 -18.37 16.59 6.40
CA ILE A 6 -17.01 16.51 5.85
C ILE A 6 -16.55 15.06 6.04
N MET A 7 -16.73 14.24 5.01
CA MET A 7 -16.08 12.92 4.97
C MET A 7 -14.58 13.13 4.83
N LYS A 8 -13.83 12.89 5.91
CA LYS A 8 -12.36 12.91 5.87
C LYS A 8 -11.88 11.51 5.50
N ARG A 9 -11.27 11.38 4.33
CA ARG A 9 -10.45 10.20 3.98
C ARG A 9 -9.31 10.10 5.00
N GLU A 10 -9.12 8.93 5.59
CA GLU A 10 -7.95 8.65 6.39
C GLU A 10 -6.71 8.56 5.50
N ILE A 11 -5.66 9.28 5.88
CA ILE A 11 -4.38 9.29 5.17
C ILE A 11 -3.38 8.54 6.04
N LYS A 12 -3.10 7.29 5.65
CA LYS A 12 -2.23 6.38 6.38
C LYS A 12 -1.35 5.62 5.39
N PHE A 13 -0.16 5.27 5.83
CA PHE A 13 0.84 4.55 5.06
C PHE A 13 1.39 3.39 5.88
N ARG A 14 2.02 2.44 5.19
CA ARG A 14 2.82 1.38 5.80
C ARG A 14 4.16 1.24 5.10
N GLY A 15 5.14 0.63 5.75
CA GLY A 15 6.45 0.30 5.18
C GLY A 15 7.19 -0.70 6.07
N LYS A 16 8.09 -1.50 5.49
CA LYS A 16 8.94 -2.42 6.26
C LYS A 16 10.12 -1.67 6.86
N SER A 17 10.24 -1.76 8.18
CA SER A 17 11.38 -1.25 8.96
C SER A 17 12.69 -1.82 8.44
N ILE A 18 13.67 -0.94 8.24
CA ILE A 18 15.03 -1.33 7.84
C ILE A 18 15.70 -2.13 8.97
N ASP A 19 15.49 -1.71 10.22
CA ASP A 19 16.16 -2.29 11.38
C ASP A 19 15.58 -3.64 11.79
N THR A 20 14.25 -3.80 11.70
CA THR A 20 13.54 -4.96 12.26
C THR A 20 12.88 -5.86 11.22
N GLY A 21 12.73 -5.39 9.99
CA GLY A 21 11.96 -6.08 8.93
C GLY A 21 10.44 -6.12 9.16
N LYS A 22 9.94 -5.56 10.28
CA LYS A 22 8.51 -5.51 10.60
C LYS A 22 7.80 -4.38 9.88
N TRP A 23 6.50 -4.53 9.64
CA TRP A 23 5.65 -3.46 9.12
C TRP A 23 5.42 -2.37 10.18
N ILE A 24 5.65 -1.12 9.78
CA ILE A 24 5.34 0.09 10.53
C ILE A 24 4.21 0.80 9.82
N TYR A 25 3.25 1.32 10.58
CA TYR A 25 2.05 1.99 10.08
C TYR A 25 1.97 3.40 10.64
N GLY A 26 1.51 4.35 9.84
CA GLY A 26 1.32 5.73 10.29
C GLY A 26 1.46 6.75 9.18
N PHE A 27 2.08 7.89 9.48
CA PHE A 27 2.20 9.01 8.56
C PHE A 27 3.57 9.01 7.87
N LEU A 28 3.55 9.07 6.53
CA LEU A 28 4.75 9.12 5.71
C LEU A 28 5.43 10.50 5.86
N SER A 29 6.70 10.49 6.29
CA SER A 29 7.52 11.69 6.40
C SER A 29 8.57 11.71 5.29
N PHE A 30 8.35 12.55 4.28
CA PHE A 30 9.27 12.75 3.15
C PHE A 30 10.54 13.53 3.48
N PHE A 31 10.63 14.19 4.64
CA PHE A 31 11.82 14.95 5.03
C PHE A 31 13.09 14.10 5.23
N TYR A 32 12.98 12.77 5.07
CA TYR A 32 14.08 11.82 5.19
C TYR A 32 14.19 10.84 4.02
N THR A 33 13.37 10.98 2.97
CA THR A 33 13.59 10.25 1.70
C THR A 33 14.77 10.83 0.93
N ALA A 34 15.39 11.88 1.47
CA ALA A 34 16.60 12.42 0.95
C ALA A 34 17.73 12.50 1.97
N GLY A 35 18.85 11.89 1.59
CA GLY A 35 20.14 12.08 2.26
C GLY A 35 20.72 13.44 1.89
N ARG A 36 21.81 13.81 2.54
CA ARG A 36 22.58 15.00 2.19
C ARG A 36 24.01 14.59 1.90
N ASN A 37 24.51 14.93 0.72
CA ASN A 37 25.94 14.85 0.40
C ASN A 37 26.51 16.26 0.23
N GLU A 38 27.79 16.34 -0.13
CA GLU A 38 28.50 17.60 -0.44
C GLU A 38 27.80 18.44 -1.52
N ASN A 39 26.97 17.83 -2.37
CA ASN A 39 26.26 18.46 -3.48
C ASN A 39 24.77 18.74 -3.19
N GLY A 40 24.31 18.52 -1.95
CA GLY A 40 22.94 18.83 -1.52
C GLY A 40 22.07 17.59 -1.27
N LEU A 41 20.78 17.71 -1.61
CA LEU A 41 19.74 16.74 -1.29
C LEU A 41 19.74 15.59 -2.32
N ILE A 42 19.91 14.34 -1.88
CA ILE A 42 19.90 13.14 -2.74
C ILE A 42 18.69 12.27 -2.44
N LEU A 43 17.96 11.78 -3.44
CA LEU A 43 16.92 10.77 -3.20
C LEU A 43 17.56 9.45 -2.76
N THR A 44 17.01 8.84 -1.72
CA THR A 44 17.45 7.55 -1.18
C THR A 44 16.40 6.48 -1.38
N ASP A 45 16.80 5.23 -1.22
CA ASP A 45 15.94 4.05 -1.14
C ASP A 45 15.25 3.88 0.22
N LYS A 46 15.31 4.90 1.08
CA LYS A 46 14.74 4.93 2.44
C LYS A 46 13.62 5.94 2.53
N ALA A 47 12.68 5.69 3.42
CA ALA A 47 11.66 6.62 3.85
C ALA A 47 11.52 6.56 5.37
N LYS A 48 10.73 7.47 5.96
CA LYS A 48 10.35 7.37 7.37
C LYS A 48 8.84 7.32 7.54
N ILE A 49 8.39 6.49 8.46
CA ILE A 49 7.00 6.46 8.91
C ILE A 49 6.96 6.83 10.37
N TYR A 50 6.16 7.84 10.71
CA TYR A 50 5.83 8.17 12.09
C TYR A 50 4.63 7.34 12.52
N SER A 51 4.84 6.41 13.46
CA SER A 51 3.80 5.62 14.12
C SER A 51 3.22 6.43 15.28
N PRO A 52 1.94 6.85 15.22
CA PRO A 52 1.31 7.56 16.35
C PRO A 52 1.13 6.67 17.57
N GLU A 53 0.99 5.36 17.37
CA GLU A 53 0.82 4.37 18.44
C GLU A 53 2.11 4.22 19.26
N ASP A 54 3.25 4.21 18.58
CA ASP A 54 4.57 4.10 19.20
C ASP A 54 5.23 5.46 19.50
N CYS A 55 4.59 6.56 19.09
CA CYS A 55 5.11 7.93 19.16
C CYS A 55 6.56 8.07 18.63
N ARG A 56 6.91 7.35 17.55
CA ARG A 56 8.28 7.32 17.01
C ARG A 56 8.31 7.28 15.48
N CYS A 57 9.44 7.70 14.92
CA CYS A 57 9.73 7.62 13.49
C CYS A 57 10.67 6.43 13.22
N ASP A 58 10.26 5.54 12.34
CA ASP A 58 11.08 4.41 11.88
C ASP A 58 11.58 4.64 10.46
N ASP A 59 12.84 4.29 10.22
CA ASP A 59 13.35 4.13 8.86
C ASP A 59 12.75 2.88 8.22
N VAL A 60 12.19 3.04 7.03
CA VAL A 60 11.60 1.97 6.23
C VAL A 60 12.19 1.96 4.82
N TRP A 61 12.14 0.82 4.16
CA TRP A 61 12.49 0.73 2.74
C TRP A 61 11.47 1.48 1.90
N ALA A 62 11.92 2.48 1.14
CA ALA A 62 11.04 3.33 0.32
C ALA A 62 10.22 2.51 -0.68
N GLU A 63 10.81 1.45 -1.24
CA GLU A 63 10.11 0.56 -2.18
C GLU A 63 8.94 -0.18 -1.53
N THR A 64 8.91 -0.34 -0.21
CA THR A 64 7.84 -1.04 0.52
C THR A 64 6.71 -0.13 0.99
N VAL A 65 6.85 1.18 0.73
CA VAL A 65 5.86 2.18 1.16
C VAL A 65 4.58 1.98 0.36
N GLY A 66 3.50 1.65 1.06
CA GLY A 66 2.15 1.50 0.49
C GLY A 66 1.15 2.43 1.15
N GLN A 67 0.31 3.10 0.36
CA GLN A 67 -0.75 3.95 0.89
C GLN A 67 -1.98 3.11 1.25
N PHE A 68 -2.64 3.46 2.35
CA PHE A 68 -3.97 2.96 2.68
C PHE A 68 -4.97 3.39 1.59
N THR A 69 -5.74 2.44 1.08
CA THR A 69 -6.70 2.71 0.00
C THR A 69 -7.93 3.47 0.50
N GLY A 70 -8.23 3.44 1.81
CA GLY A 70 -9.49 3.92 2.38
C GLY A 70 -10.58 2.85 2.44
N LEU A 71 -10.27 1.62 2.04
CA LEU A 71 -11.19 0.48 2.02
C LEU A 71 -10.66 -0.66 2.90
N CYS A 72 -11.58 -1.42 3.48
CA CYS A 72 -11.25 -2.64 4.22
C CYS A 72 -11.74 -3.87 3.45
N ASP A 73 -11.09 -5.00 3.68
CA ASP A 73 -11.56 -6.30 3.20
C ASP A 73 -12.81 -6.76 3.99
N LYS A 74 -13.37 -7.93 3.64
CA LYS A 74 -14.57 -8.45 4.30
C LYS A 74 -14.43 -8.71 5.81
N ASN A 75 -13.20 -8.82 6.31
CA ASN A 75 -12.89 -9.06 7.71
C ASN A 75 -12.57 -7.74 8.46
N GLY A 76 -12.73 -6.59 7.81
CA GLY A 76 -12.43 -5.28 8.38
C GLY A 76 -10.94 -4.92 8.37
N LYS A 77 -10.08 -5.70 7.69
CA LYS A 77 -8.66 -5.38 7.58
C LYS A 77 -8.43 -4.31 6.51
N GLU A 78 -7.72 -3.25 6.87
CA GLU A 78 -7.35 -2.17 5.95
C GLU A 78 -6.57 -2.69 4.74
N ILE A 79 -7.01 -2.29 3.54
CA ILE A 79 -6.35 -2.63 2.27
C ILE A 79 -5.35 -1.53 1.91
N TYR A 80 -4.12 -1.92 1.64
CA TYR A 80 -3.02 -1.06 1.21
C TYR A 80 -2.58 -1.37 -0.22
N GLU A 81 -1.91 -0.42 -0.86
CA GLU A 81 -1.16 -0.70 -2.09
C GLU A 81 -0.17 -1.87 -1.89
N GLY A 82 -0.10 -2.74 -2.89
CA GLY A 82 0.72 -3.96 -2.86
C GLY A 82 0.08 -5.14 -2.12
N ASP A 83 -1.13 -5.01 -1.55
CA ASP A 83 -1.86 -6.15 -1.00
C ASP A 83 -2.32 -7.12 -2.09
N ILE A 84 -2.33 -8.40 -1.73
CA ILE A 84 -2.83 -9.51 -2.56
C ILE A 84 -4.16 -9.95 -1.95
N LEU A 85 -5.22 -9.87 -2.75
CA LEU A 85 -6.57 -10.22 -2.40
C LEU A 85 -6.97 -11.55 -3.04
N VAL A 86 -7.78 -12.33 -2.34
CA VAL A 86 -8.50 -13.47 -2.94
C VAL A 86 -9.90 -13.03 -3.36
N CYS A 87 -10.23 -13.30 -4.62
CA CYS A 87 -11.47 -12.98 -5.30
C CYS A 87 -12.07 -14.28 -5.88
N GLY A 88 -12.74 -15.07 -5.03
CA GLY A 88 -13.21 -16.41 -5.41
C GLY A 88 -12.04 -17.36 -5.63
N GLN A 89 -11.82 -17.81 -6.87
CA GLN A 89 -10.73 -18.72 -7.25
C GLN A 89 -9.46 -17.98 -7.71
N TRP A 90 -9.54 -16.66 -7.85
CA TRP A 90 -8.45 -15.84 -8.39
C TRP A 90 -7.78 -15.03 -7.28
N ILE A 91 -6.53 -14.64 -7.53
CA ILE A 91 -5.85 -13.62 -6.74
C ILE A 91 -5.74 -12.33 -7.54
N ALA A 92 -5.75 -11.20 -6.84
CA ALA A 92 -5.58 -9.89 -7.43
C ALA A 92 -4.63 -9.03 -6.59
N LEU A 93 -3.76 -8.30 -7.27
CA LEU A 93 -2.86 -7.33 -6.69
C LEU A 93 -3.48 -5.92 -6.71
N VAL A 94 -3.38 -5.20 -5.60
CA VAL A 94 -3.86 -3.83 -5.48
C VAL A 94 -2.78 -2.84 -5.89
N LEU A 95 -3.03 -2.07 -6.96
CA LEU A 95 -2.07 -1.11 -7.53
C LEU A 95 -2.72 0.22 -7.89
N TRP A 96 -1.91 1.28 -7.98
CA TRP A 96 -2.37 2.56 -8.53
C TRP A 96 -2.49 2.51 -10.07
N ASN A 97 -3.70 2.72 -10.59
CA ASN A 97 -3.93 2.87 -12.02
C ASN A 97 -3.91 4.36 -12.41
N LYS A 98 -2.85 4.78 -13.11
CA LYS A 98 -2.69 6.17 -13.57
C LYS A 98 -3.72 6.63 -14.60
N LYS A 99 -4.26 5.73 -15.42
CA LYS A 99 -5.25 6.07 -16.46
C LYS A 99 -6.62 6.38 -15.85
N LEU A 100 -6.99 5.64 -14.81
CA LEU A 100 -8.25 5.81 -14.08
C LEU A 100 -8.13 6.71 -12.84
N ALA A 101 -6.91 7.07 -12.43
CA ALA A 101 -6.62 7.82 -11.21
C ALA A 101 -7.27 7.18 -9.95
N THR A 102 -7.13 5.86 -9.82
CA THR A 102 -7.72 5.08 -8.73
C THR A 102 -6.85 3.88 -8.34
N PHE A 103 -7.06 3.33 -7.15
CA PHE A 103 -6.58 1.99 -6.82
C PHE A 103 -7.41 0.95 -7.60
N ALA A 104 -6.72 0.04 -8.27
CA ALA A 104 -7.32 -0.96 -9.14
C ALA A 104 -6.73 -2.35 -8.86
N LEU A 105 -7.47 -3.36 -9.29
CA LEU A 105 -7.06 -4.75 -9.22
C LEU A 105 -6.35 -5.15 -10.51
N GLN A 106 -5.20 -5.81 -10.35
CA GLN A 106 -4.57 -6.61 -11.40
C GLN A 106 -4.68 -8.08 -11.02
N PHE A 107 -5.43 -8.85 -11.79
CA PHE A 107 -5.51 -10.30 -11.58
C PHE A 107 -4.23 -11.00 -12.05
N ASP A 108 -3.94 -12.17 -11.49
CA ASP A 108 -2.73 -12.96 -11.81
C ASP A 108 -2.58 -13.30 -13.29
N PHE A 109 -3.68 -13.49 -14.01
CA PHE A 109 -3.68 -13.72 -15.46
C PHE A 109 -3.51 -12.46 -16.31
N GLU A 110 -3.50 -11.26 -15.72
CA GLU A 110 -3.36 -9.98 -16.42
C GLU A 110 -1.90 -9.50 -16.48
N LYS A 111 -1.48 -9.03 -17.65
CA LYS A 111 -0.10 -8.50 -17.84
C LYS A 111 0.10 -7.08 -17.32
N GLU A 112 -0.98 -6.31 -17.22
CA GLU A 112 -0.97 -4.92 -16.77
C GLU A 112 -2.16 -4.64 -15.86
N VAL A 113 -2.07 -3.56 -15.09
CA VAL A 113 -3.16 -3.12 -14.20
C VAL A 113 -4.40 -2.81 -15.03
N GLY A 114 -5.43 -3.64 -14.85
CA GLY A 114 -6.66 -3.56 -15.61
C GLY A 114 -7.54 -2.36 -15.24
N MET A 115 -8.67 -2.26 -15.93
CA MET A 115 -9.71 -1.23 -15.74
C MET A 115 -10.73 -1.66 -14.67
N LYS A 116 -10.25 -2.16 -13.52
CA LYS A 116 -11.09 -2.72 -12.44
C LYS A 116 -10.86 -1.95 -11.14
N PRO A 117 -11.61 -0.86 -10.90
CA PRO A 117 -11.47 -0.06 -9.68
C PRO A 117 -11.73 -0.91 -8.43
N LEU A 118 -10.90 -0.75 -7.40
CA LEU A 118 -11.00 -1.53 -6.16
C LEU A 118 -12.37 -1.38 -5.48
N GLY A 119 -12.96 -0.17 -5.53
CA GLY A 119 -14.22 0.14 -4.85
C GLY A 119 -15.45 -0.60 -5.36
N GLU A 120 -15.38 -1.26 -6.52
CA GLU A 120 -16.48 -2.06 -7.08
C GLU A 120 -16.53 -3.49 -6.51
N TRP A 121 -15.57 -3.87 -5.65
CA TRP A 121 -15.41 -5.23 -5.15
C TRP A 121 -15.50 -5.26 -3.62
N GLN A 122 -16.43 -6.04 -3.06
CA GLN A 122 -16.74 -6.01 -1.62
C GLN A 122 -16.55 -7.35 -0.89
N THR A 123 -16.34 -8.45 -1.62
CA THR A 123 -16.31 -9.82 -1.04
C THR A 123 -14.90 -10.39 -0.89
N MET A 124 -13.88 -9.53 -1.03
CA MET A 124 -12.48 -9.94 -1.09
C MET A 124 -11.87 -10.10 0.30
N THR A 125 -10.75 -10.82 0.38
CA THR A 125 -9.97 -11.00 1.61
C THR A 125 -8.50 -10.82 1.32
N ILE A 126 -7.80 -10.07 2.16
CA ILE A 126 -6.35 -9.94 2.06
C ILE A 126 -5.71 -11.26 2.49
N VAL A 127 -4.85 -11.83 1.64
CA VAL A 127 -4.08 -13.04 1.98
C VAL A 127 -2.61 -12.75 2.25
N SER A 128 -2.02 -11.78 1.55
CA SER A 128 -0.63 -11.35 1.78
C SER A 128 -0.38 -10.01 1.07
N ASN A 129 0.89 -9.68 0.83
CA ASN A 129 1.35 -8.57 0.00
C ASN A 129 2.60 -8.98 -0.80
N ILE A 130 2.99 -8.16 -1.76
CA ILE A 130 4.11 -8.45 -2.69
C ILE A 130 5.49 -8.55 -2.02
N TYR A 131 5.66 -8.03 -0.82
CA TYR A 131 6.95 -8.04 -0.10
C TYR A 131 7.06 -9.19 0.90
N ASP A 132 5.94 -9.75 1.35
CA ASP A 132 5.90 -10.90 2.26
C ASP A 132 5.72 -12.22 1.51
N SER A 133 5.01 -12.22 0.38
CA SER A 133 4.72 -13.43 -0.39
C SER A 133 4.79 -13.20 -1.91
N PRO A 134 5.96 -12.76 -2.45
CA PRO A 134 6.13 -12.52 -3.89
C PRO A 134 5.89 -13.78 -4.76
N GLU A 135 6.00 -14.98 -4.19
CA GLU A 135 5.76 -16.26 -4.84
C GLU A 135 4.29 -16.47 -5.24
N LEU A 136 3.33 -15.85 -4.54
CA LEU A 136 1.91 -15.97 -4.88
C LEU A 136 1.60 -15.43 -6.28
N LEU A 137 2.39 -14.47 -6.77
CA LEU A 137 2.26 -13.92 -8.13
C LEU A 137 3.03 -14.71 -9.20
N LYS A 138 3.86 -15.68 -8.79
CA LYS A 138 4.66 -16.51 -9.72
C LYS A 138 3.93 -17.78 -10.14
N GLY A 139 2.90 -18.19 -9.40
CA GLY A 139 2.16 -19.42 -9.62
C GLY A 139 0.85 -19.21 -10.37
N ASN A 140 0.94 -18.98 -11.68
CA ASN A 140 -0.10 -19.30 -12.69
C ASN A 140 0.38 -18.79 -14.06
N LYS A 141 1.51 -19.32 -14.52
CA LYS A 141 1.77 -19.34 -15.97
C LYS A 141 1.23 -20.67 -16.48
N PRO A 142 0.27 -20.70 -17.43
CA PRO A 142 0.06 -21.90 -18.22
C PRO A 142 1.35 -22.31 -18.93
#